data_AF-A0A377Z883-F1
#
_entry.id   AF-A0A377Z883-F1
#
_cell.length_a   1.000
_cell.length_b   1.000
_cell.length_c   1.000
_cell.angle_alpha   90.00
_cell.angle_beta   90.00
_cell.angle_gamma   90.00
#
_symmetry.space_group_name_H-M   'P 1'
#
loop_
_entity.id
_entity.type
_entity.pdbx_description
1 polymer ?
#
loop_
_entity_poly.entity_id
_entity_poly.type
_entity_poly.pdbx_seq_one_letter_code
_entity_poly.pdbx_strand_id
1 'polypeptide(L)' 'METLKQQCAIPTLKGALQEKYPLFLSRIPAMVPAALADATLRTNPRPVDGAAIAQLLESLQ' A
#
# COMPACT_ATOMS: atom_id res chain seq x y z
N MET A 1 -12.82 -7.40 -9.73
CA MET A 1 -12.90 -6.47 -8.57
C MET A 1 -12.68 -4.99 -8.96
N GLU A 2 -12.22 -4.69 -10.18
CA GLU A 2 -11.95 -3.30 -10.60
C GLU A 2 -13.20 -2.51 -11.04
N THR A 3 -14.25 -3.16 -11.54
CA THR A 3 -15.46 -2.48 -12.04
C THR A 3 -16.14 -1.60 -10.99
N LEU A 4 -16.23 -2.06 -9.74
CA LEU A 4 -16.84 -1.27 -8.66
C LEU A 4 -16.01 -0.02 -8.33
N LYS A 5 -14.67 -0.16 -8.29
CA LYS A 5 -13.78 0.99 -8.08
C LYS A 5 -13.95 2.04 -9.18
N GLN A 6 -14.11 1.60 -10.43
CA GLN A 6 -14.37 2.49 -11.57
C GLN A 6 -15.73 3.19 -11.46
N GLN A 7 -16.79 2.46 -11.13
CA GLN A 7 -18.14 3.02 -10.94
C GLN A 7 -18.18 4.05 -9.80
N CYS A 8 -17.38 3.84 -8.75
CA CYS A 8 -17.23 4.78 -7.64
C CYS A 8 -16.19 5.89 -7.90
N ALA A 9 -15.60 5.95 -9.10
CA ALA A 9 -14.55 6.90 -9.46
C ALA A 9 -13.39 6.96 -8.45
N ILE A 10 -13.04 5.82 -7.83
CA ILE A 10 -11.94 5.76 -6.87
C ILE A 10 -10.63 5.99 -7.64
N PRO A 11 -9.85 7.04 -7.32
CA PRO A 11 -8.61 7.31 -8.00
C PRO A 11 -7.58 6.22 -7.68
N THR A 12 -6.60 6.07 -8.58
CA THR A 12 -5.40 5.29 -8.27
C THR A 12 -4.59 6.01 -7.19
N LEU A 13 -3.68 5.31 -6.51
CA LEU A 13 -2.89 5.92 -5.43
C LEU A 13 -2.05 7.09 -5.97
N LYS A 14 -1.41 6.91 -7.12
CA LYS A 14 -0.65 7.97 -7.80
C LYS A 14 -1.54 9.12 -8.24
N GLY A 15 -2.74 8.83 -8.74
CA GLY A 15 -3.71 9.85 -9.11
C GLY A 15 -4.15 10.70 -7.91
N ALA A 16 -4.35 10.09 -6.75
CA ALA A 16 -4.74 10.79 -5.52
C ALA A 16 -3.59 11.60 -4.91
N LEU A 17 -2.36 11.08 -4.97
CA LEU A 17 -1.19 11.72 -4.34
C LEU A 17 -0.53 12.78 -5.23
N GLN A 18 -0.70 12.70 -6.56
CA GLN A 18 -0.15 13.66 -7.52
C GLN A 18 1.35 13.91 -7.30
N GLU A 19 1.75 15.17 -7.08
CA GLU A 19 3.13 15.60 -6.80
C GLU A 19 3.73 15.01 -5.53
N LYS A 20 2.90 14.48 -4.62
CA LYS A 20 3.34 13.84 -3.37
C LYS A 20 3.62 12.36 -3.52
N TYR A 21 3.37 11.76 -4.70
CA TYR A 21 3.67 10.35 -4.93
C TYR A 21 5.15 9.98 -4.69
N PRO A 22 6.15 10.80 -5.10
CA PRO A 22 7.55 10.55 -4.74
C PRO A 22 7.81 10.55 -3.22
N LEU A 23 7.07 11.36 -2.45
CA LEU A 23 7.15 11.36 -1.00
C LEU A 23 6.58 10.07 -0.39
N PHE A 24 5.54 9.49 -0.98
CA PHE A 24 5.05 8.17 -0.57
C PHE A 24 6.13 7.10 -0.76
N LEU A 25 6.77 7.06 -1.94
CA LEU A 25 7.83 6.09 -2.23
C LEU A 25 9.00 6.20 -1.24
N SER A 26 9.44 7.41 -0.91
CA SER A 26 10.53 7.62 0.05
C SER A 26 10.17 7.23 1.49
N ARG A 27 8.88 7.06 1.81
CA ARG A 27 8.39 6.64 3.13
C ARG A 27 8.21 5.14 3.26
N ILE A 28 8.23 4.36 2.17
CA ILE A 28 8.09 2.90 2.21
C ILE A 28 9.03 2.24 3.23
N PRO A 29 10.33 2.59 3.33
CA PRO A 29 11.22 1.99 4.34
C PRO A 29 10.77 2.19 5.79
N ALA A 30 10.05 3.28 6.09
CA ALA A 30 9.48 3.54 7.42
C ALA A 30 8.11 2.88 7.60
N MET A 31 7.32 2.71 6.53
CA MET A 31 6.01 2.09 6.57
C MET A 31 6.08 0.57 6.79
N VAL A 32 7.09 -0.10 6.23
CA VAL A 32 7.27 -1.56 6.37
C VAL A 32 7.36 -2.01 7.83
N PRO A 33 8.26 -1.47 8.69
CA PRO A 33 8.31 -1.87 10.10
C PRO A 33 7.05 -1.47 10.87
N ALA A 34 6.40 -0.35 10.51
CA ALA A 34 5.12 0.04 11.12
C ALA A 34 4.01 -0.98 10.79
N ALA A 35 3.93 -1.45 9.54
CA ALA A 35 2.98 -2.48 9.14
C ALA A 35 3.28 -3.84 9.79
N LEU A 36 4.55 -4.21 9.95
CA LEU A 36 4.96 -5.43 10.66
C LEU A 36 4.61 -5.41 12.15
N ALA A 37 4.64 -4.23 12.77
CA ALA A 37 4.28 -4.05 14.17
C ALA A 37 2.75 -3.97 14.40
N ASP A 38 1.96 -3.77 13.34
CA ASP A 38 0.51 -3.65 13.44
C ASP A 38 -0.13 -4.99 13.86
N ALA A 39 -0.88 -4.96 14.95
CA ALA A 39 -1.51 -6.15 15.52
C ALA A 39 -2.50 -6.83 14.56
N THR A 40 -3.08 -6.07 13.62
CA THR A 40 -4.01 -6.62 12.61
C THR A 40 -3.30 -7.56 11.63
N LEU A 41 -1.98 -7.46 11.48
CA LEU A 41 -1.24 -8.36 10.60
C LEU A 41 -1.34 -9.83 11.05
N ARG A 42 -1.57 -10.07 12.35
CA ARG A 42 -1.74 -11.42 12.92
C ARG A 42 -3.00 -12.13 12.45
N THR A 43 -4.00 -11.40 11.95
CA THR A 43 -5.24 -11.97 11.43
C THR A 43 -5.23 -12.09 9.90
N ASN A 44 -4.14 -11.69 9.24
CA ASN A 44 -3.98 -11.88 7.80
C ASN A 44 -3.80 -13.38 7.51
N PRO A 45 -4.69 -14.01 6.70
CA PRO A 45 -4.63 -15.46 6.44
C PRO A 45 -3.36 -15.91 5.72
N ARG A 46 -2.61 -14.96 5.13
CA ARG A 46 -1.31 -15.21 4.52
C ARG A 46 -0.23 -14.52 5.36
N PRO A 47 0.75 -15.27 5.91
CA PRO A 47 1.91 -14.65 6.55
C PRO A 47 2.67 -13.84 5.49
N VAL A 48 3.21 -12.71 5.92
CA VAL A 48 3.88 -11.76 5.03
C VAL A 48 5.10 -11.19 5.75
N ASP A 49 6.21 -11.09 5.02
CA ASP A 49 7.44 -10.49 5.50
C ASP A 49 7.57 -9.03 5.03
N GLY A 50 8.62 -8.34 5.49
CA GLY A 50 8.84 -6.94 5.13
C GLY A 50 9.08 -6.72 3.64
N ALA A 51 9.68 -7.68 2.94
CA ALA A 51 9.96 -7.57 1.51
C ALA A 51 8.67 -7.63 0.69
N ALA A 52 7.77 -8.55 1.03
CA ALA A 52 6.47 -8.66 0.40
C ALA A 52 5.59 -7.43 0.66
N ILE A 53 5.65 -6.83 1.86
CA ILE A 53 4.96 -5.56 2.15
C ILE A 53 5.56 -4.42 1.31
N ALA A 54 6.88 -4.32 1.22
CA ALA A 54 7.54 -3.29 0.40
C ALA A 54 7.13 -3.39 -1.07
N GLN A 55 7.23 -4.59 -1.66
CA GLN A 55 6.82 -4.83 -3.06
C GLN A 55 5.35 -4.52 -3.30
N LEU A 56 4.47 -4.85 -2.34
CA LEU A 56 3.07 -4.49 -2.43
C LEU A 56 2.89 -2.96 -2.48
N LEU A 57 3.54 -2.23 -1.57
CA LEU A 57 3.46 -0.76 -1.51
C LEU A 57 4.03 -0.10 -2.79
N GLU A 58 5.12 -0.63 -3.32
CA GLU A 58 5.72 -0.17 -4.59
C GLU A 58 4.82 -0.43 -5.80
N SER A 59 4.03 -1.51 -5.76
CA SER A 59 3.09 -1.86 -6.84
C SER A 59 1.82 -1.01 -6.87
N LEU A 60 1.56 -0.19 -5.84
CA LEU A 60 0.38 0.68 -5.79
C LEU A 60 0.55 1.84 -6.78
N GLN A 61 -0.09 1.71 -7.94
CA GLN A 61 -0.29 2.77 -8.93
C GLN A 61 -1.49 3.64 -8.58
#